data_AF-A0A285T5N9-F1
#
_entry.id   AF-A0A285T5N9-F1
#
_cell.length_a   1.000
_cell.length_b   1.000
_cell.length_c   1.000
_cell.angle_alpha   90.00
_cell.angle_beta   90.00
_cell.angle_gamma   90.00
#
_symmetry.space_group_name_H-M   'P 1'
#
loop_
_entity.id
_entity.type
_entity.pdbx_description
1 polymer ?
#
loop_
_entity_poly.entity_id
_entity_poly.type
_entity_poly.pdbx_seq_one_letter_code
_entity_poly.pdbx_strand_id
1 'polypeptide(L)'
;MITRYYVDAAGLYLGAYSPAPPYEVRTERPPVLDHLTGEYMLQEPLIEEVTPELVPPAGGIEVPHPPAHGRAVWDFDTETWQEPAPVLSTITARQCRLMLLNVGITPAMVEAEIAAIEDAGDRERARVEWEYASTYERDHPLIDQMAEAFELPAPQVDALWIAAADL
;
A
#
# COMPACT_ATOMS: atom_id res chain seq x y z
N MET A 1 -22.24 2.18 16.93
CA MET A 1 -21.82 1.00 16.14
C MET A 1 -20.32 0.85 16.32
N ILE A 2 -19.85 -0.36 16.62
CA ILE A 2 -18.41 -0.64 16.73
C ILE A 2 -17.93 -1.05 15.35
N THR A 3 -17.08 -0.23 14.74
CA THR A 3 -16.34 -0.61 13.53
C THR A 3 -15.17 -1.48 13.93
N ARG A 4 -14.99 -2.59 13.21
CA ARG A 4 -13.85 -3.50 13.39
C ARG A 4 -13.02 -3.58 12.12
N TYR A 5 -11.75 -3.89 12.27
CA TYR A 5 -10.77 -3.88 11.19
C TYR A 5 -10.22 -5.28 11.02
N TYR A 6 -10.04 -5.72 9.77
CA TYR A 6 -9.58 -7.08 9.50
C TYR A 6 -8.41 -7.11 8.53
N VAL A 7 -7.53 -8.09 8.73
CA VAL A 7 -6.44 -8.47 7.82
C VAL A 7 -6.58 -9.92 7.41
N ASP A 8 -5.91 -10.34 6.33
CA ASP A 8 -5.76 -11.76 6.01
C ASP A 8 -4.62 -12.41 6.82
N ALA A 9 -4.39 -13.71 6.58
CA ALA A 9 -3.32 -14.45 7.25
C ALA A 9 -1.90 -13.96 6.90
N ALA A 10 -1.74 -13.17 5.84
CA ALA A 10 -0.48 -12.53 5.45
C ALA A 10 -0.35 -11.10 6.02
N GLY A 11 -1.33 -10.62 6.78
CA GLY A 11 -1.36 -9.28 7.34
C GLY A 11 -1.84 -8.19 6.37
N LEU A 12 -2.35 -8.55 5.18
CA LEU A 12 -2.88 -7.58 4.23
C LEU A 12 -4.26 -7.08 4.69
N TYR A 13 -4.46 -5.76 4.65
CA TYR A 13 -5.70 -5.13 5.11
C TYR A 13 -6.91 -5.47 4.23
N LEU A 14 -7.94 -6.06 4.83
CA LEU A 14 -9.20 -6.44 4.17
C LEU A 14 -10.28 -5.35 4.27
N GLY A 15 -10.15 -4.42 5.21
CA GLY A 15 -11.05 -3.28 5.35
C GLY A 15 -11.68 -3.12 6.74
N ALA A 16 -12.59 -2.15 6.81
CA ALA A 16 -13.38 -1.84 8.00
C ALA A 16 -14.79 -2.40 7.84
N TYR A 17 -15.28 -3.09 8.86
CA TYR A 17 -16.58 -3.73 8.85
C TYR A 17 -17.40 -3.20 10.02
N SER A 18 -18.65 -2.83 9.76
CA SER A 18 -19.61 -2.39 10.76
C SER A 18 -20.90 -3.18 10.59
N PRO A 19 -21.63 -3.48 11.69
CA PRO A 19 -22.93 -4.12 11.57
C PRO A 19 -23.86 -3.21 10.77
N ALA A 20 -24.74 -3.81 9.97
CA ALA A 20 -25.78 -3.05 9.29
C ALA A 20 -26.68 -2.33 10.31
N PRO A 21 -27.35 -1.23 9.92
CA PRO A 21 -28.28 -0.56 10.81
C PRO A 21 -29.40 -1.51 11.26
N PRO A 22 -29.90 -1.35 12.50
CA PRO A 22 -31.09 -2.06 12.94
C PRO A 22 -32.24 -1.83 11.96
N TYR A 23 -33.03 -2.87 11.73
CA TYR A 23 -34.22 -2.79 10.88
C TYR A 23 -35.41 -3.46 11.56
N GLU A 24 -36.60 -2.95 11.28
CA GLU A 24 -37.84 -3.51 11.81
C GLU A 24 -38.29 -4.72 10.98
N VAL A 25 -38.54 -5.83 11.64
CA VAL A 25 -39.26 -6.98 11.08
C VAL A 25 -40.71 -6.91 11.53
N ARG A 26 -41.63 -6.90 10.56
CA ARG A 26 -43.07 -6.94 10.79
C ARG A 26 -43.58 -8.36 10.56
N THR A 27 -44.11 -8.98 11.60
CA THR A 27 -44.71 -10.30 11.52
C THR A 27 -46.22 -10.19 11.73
N GLU A 28 -46.98 -10.49 10.68
CA GLU A 28 -48.44 -10.52 10.72
C GLU A 28 -48.90 -11.55 11.75
N ARG A 29 -49.84 -11.15 12.60
CA ARG A 29 -50.44 -12.05 13.58
C ARG A 29 -51.80 -12.52 13.06
N PRO A 30 -52.14 -13.81 13.22
CA PRO A 30 -53.42 -14.31 12.77
C PRO A 30 -54.56 -13.58 13.51
N PRO A 31 -55.69 -13.31 12.84
CA PRO A 31 -56.83 -12.70 13.50
C PRO A 31 -57.34 -13.60 14.63
N VAL A 32 -57.85 -12.98 15.69
CA VAL A 32 -58.39 -13.68 16.86
C VAL A 32 -59.90 -13.59 16.86
N LEU A 33 -60.58 -14.71 17.10
CA LEU A 33 -62.03 -14.74 17.23
C LEU A 33 -62.45 -14.03 18.52
N ASP A 34 -63.29 -13.00 18.39
CA ASP A 34 -64.00 -12.44 19.52
C ASP A 34 -65.16 -13.37 19.90
N HIS A 35 -65.07 -13.97 21.09
CA HIS A 35 -66.07 -14.92 21.58
C HIS A 35 -67.40 -14.28 22.00
N LEU A 36 -67.45 -12.95 22.14
CA LEU A 36 -68.67 -12.21 22.51
C LEU A 36 -69.49 -11.83 21.28
N THR A 37 -68.82 -11.48 20.17
CA THR A 37 -69.45 -11.02 18.93
C THR A 37 -69.46 -12.08 17.83
N GLY A 38 -68.57 -13.07 17.90
CA GLY A 38 -68.41 -14.12 16.89
C GLY A 38 -67.59 -13.69 15.66
N GLU A 39 -66.98 -12.50 15.67
CA GLU A 39 -66.21 -11.96 14.55
C GLU A 39 -64.70 -12.19 14.72
N TYR A 40 -63.98 -12.33 13.62
CA TYR A 40 -62.51 -12.39 13.63
C TYR A 40 -61.94 -10.97 13.67
N MET A 41 -61.23 -10.64 14.74
CA MET A 41 -60.55 -9.36 14.91
C MET A 41 -59.10 -9.43 14.41
N LEU A 42 -58.73 -8.51 13.52
CA LEU A 42 -57.35 -8.34 13.10
C LEU A 42 -56.49 -7.92 14.30
N GLN A 43 -55.29 -8.48 14.38
CA GLN A 43 -54.31 -8.11 15.39
C GLN A 43 -53.28 -7.15 14.77
N GLU A 44 -52.75 -6.24 15.58
CA GLU A 44 -51.59 -5.46 15.17
C GLU A 44 -50.40 -6.41 14.91
N PRO A 45 -49.62 -6.16 13.83
CA PRO A 45 -48.45 -6.96 13.54
C PRO A 45 -47.44 -6.81 14.69
N LEU A 46 -46.72 -7.90 14.97
CA LEU A 46 -45.58 -7.84 15.86
C LEU A 46 -44.44 -7.11 15.15
N ILE A 47 -43.96 -6.01 15.72
CA ILE A 47 -42.79 -5.28 15.22
C ILE A 47 -41.61 -5.61 16.13
N GLU A 48 -40.57 -6.20 15.55
CA GLU A 48 -39.32 -6.51 16.24
C GLU A 48 -38.17 -5.74 15.60
N GLU A 49 -37.39 -5.01 16.40
CA GLU A 49 -36.19 -4.34 15.93
C GLU A 49 -35.01 -5.33 15.92
N VAL A 50 -34.57 -5.71 14.73
CA VAL A 50 -33.46 -6.64 14.54
C VAL A 50 -32.19 -5.84 14.33
N THR A 51 -31.21 -5.99 15.23
CA THR A 51 -29.86 -5.48 15.04
C THR A 51 -29.00 -6.58 14.42
N PRO A 52 -28.59 -6.47 13.15
CA PRO A 52 -27.80 -7.51 12.52
C PRO A 52 -26.40 -7.60 13.13
N GLU A 53 -25.93 -8.83 13.30
CA GLU A 53 -24.56 -9.07 13.76
C GLU A 53 -23.54 -8.67 12.71
N LEU A 54 -22.34 -8.29 13.17
CA LEU A 54 -21.21 -8.04 12.29
C LEU A 54 -20.74 -9.36 11.66
N VAL A 55 -20.74 -9.43 10.34
CA VAL A 55 -20.17 -10.56 9.60
C VAL A 55 -18.73 -10.21 9.20
N PRO A 56 -17.70 -10.85 9.77
CA PRO A 56 -16.32 -10.62 9.38
C PRO A 56 -16.05 -11.18 7.97
N PRO A 57 -15.02 -10.69 7.28
CA PRO A 57 -14.58 -11.30 6.03
C PRO A 57 -14.10 -12.73 6.25
N ALA A 58 -14.27 -13.58 5.23
CA ALA A 58 -13.82 -14.97 5.28
C ALA A 58 -12.30 -15.03 5.50
N GLY A 59 -11.87 -15.72 6.56
CA GLY A 59 -10.46 -15.82 6.95
C GLY A 59 -9.86 -14.54 7.54
N GLY A 60 -10.69 -13.54 7.86
CA GLY A 60 -10.23 -12.28 8.45
C GLY A 60 -9.80 -12.42 9.90
N ILE A 61 -8.64 -11.85 10.22
CA ILE A 61 -8.12 -11.71 11.58
C ILE A 61 -8.34 -10.26 12.02
N GLU A 62 -8.95 -10.07 13.19
CA GLU A 62 -9.28 -8.72 13.71
C GLU A 62 -8.01 -8.00 14.19
N VAL A 63 -7.86 -6.72 13.82
CA VAL A 63 -6.76 -5.84 14.23
C VAL A 63 -7.29 -4.59 14.95
N PRO A 64 -6.52 -3.98 15.86
CA PRO A 64 -7.03 -2.91 16.73
C PRO A 64 -7.32 -1.60 15.99
N HIS A 65 -6.63 -1.34 14.88
CA HIS A 65 -6.78 -0.11 14.11
C HIS A 65 -6.40 -0.32 12.63
N PRO A 66 -6.93 0.50 11.71
CA PRO A 66 -6.61 0.40 10.29
C PRO A 66 -5.18 0.89 10.02
N PRO A 67 -4.61 0.55 8.86
CA PRO A 67 -3.33 1.08 8.44
C PRO A 67 -3.45 2.55 8.02
N ALA A 68 -2.37 3.31 8.17
CA ALA A 68 -2.27 4.65 7.57
C ALA A 68 -2.14 4.59 6.04
N HIS A 69 -1.48 3.54 5.53
CA HIS A 69 -1.27 3.29 4.10
C HIS A 69 -1.93 1.97 3.69
N GLY A 70 -2.75 1.98 2.63
CA GLY A 70 -3.49 0.78 2.20
C GLY A 70 -2.62 -0.41 1.75
N ARG A 71 -1.32 -0.19 1.57
CA ARG A 71 -0.30 -1.21 1.25
C ARG A 71 0.51 -1.68 2.46
N ALA A 72 0.26 -1.12 3.64
CA ALA A 72 0.91 -1.58 4.86
C ALA A 72 0.48 -3.01 5.19
N VAL A 73 1.39 -3.75 5.79
CA VAL A 73 1.18 -5.13 6.21
C VAL A 73 1.23 -5.17 7.72
N TRP A 74 0.23 -5.81 8.33
CA TRP A 74 0.20 -6.02 9.77
C TRP A 74 1.21 -7.08 10.17
N ASP A 75 2.14 -6.71 11.05
CA ASP A 75 3.09 -7.62 11.65
C ASP A 75 2.49 -8.18 12.95
N PHE A 76 2.23 -9.48 12.96
CA PHE A 76 1.62 -10.18 14.09
C PHE A 76 2.55 -10.33 15.29
N ASP A 77 3.87 -10.30 15.10
CA ASP A 77 4.84 -10.44 16.20
C ASP A 77 5.00 -9.13 16.95
N THR A 78 5.00 -8.00 16.23
CA THR A 78 5.17 -6.67 16.81
C THR A 78 3.85 -5.96 17.09
N GLU A 79 2.73 -6.48 16.58
CA GLU A 79 1.40 -5.86 16.62
C GLU A 79 1.40 -4.42 16.07
N THR A 80 2.12 -4.20 14.97
CA THR A 80 2.21 -2.89 14.32
C THR A 80 2.09 -2.99 12.80
N TRP A 81 1.74 -1.87 12.15
CA TRP A 81 1.75 -1.77 10.70
C TRP A 81 3.18 -1.52 10.20
N GLN A 82 3.67 -2.42 9.36
CA GLN A 82 4.89 -2.22 8.60
C GLN A 82 4.55 -1.43 7.33
N GLU A 83 5.09 -0.23 7.23
CA GLU A 83 4.93 0.59 6.03
C GLU A 83 5.62 -0.12 4.85
N PRO A 84 4.98 -0.19 3.67
CA PRO A 84 5.59 -0.83 2.53
C PRO A 84 6.87 -0.08 2.14
N ALA A 85 7.87 -0.82 1.67
CA ALA A 85 9.03 -0.21 1.05
C ALA A 85 8.58 0.74 -0.07
N PRO A 86 9.23 1.91 -0.21
CA PRO A 86 8.91 2.85 -1.27
C PRO A 86 9.13 2.16 -2.62
N VAL A 87 8.24 2.46 -3.57
CA VAL A 87 8.40 1.94 -4.94
C VAL A 87 9.40 2.84 -5.65
N LEU A 88 10.56 2.28 -5.99
CA LEU A 88 11.61 2.98 -6.72
C LEU A 88 11.35 2.78 -8.22
N SER A 89 10.59 3.70 -8.80
CA SER A 89 10.24 3.66 -10.22
C SER A 89 11.46 3.84 -11.12
N THR A 90 11.38 3.30 -12.33
CA THR A 90 12.31 3.63 -13.41
C THR A 90 12.31 5.14 -13.65
N ILE A 91 13.50 5.76 -13.67
CA ILE A 91 13.66 7.19 -13.97
C ILE A 91 14.30 7.37 -15.34
N THR A 92 14.00 8.48 -16.00
CA THR A 92 14.65 8.84 -17.27
C THR A 92 16.13 9.20 -17.05
N ALA A 93 16.93 9.08 -18.09
CA ALA A 93 18.33 9.50 -18.03
C ALA A 93 18.48 11.02 -17.76
N ARG A 94 17.48 11.83 -18.09
CA ARG A 94 17.43 13.26 -17.69
C ARG A 94 17.25 13.40 -16.18
N GLN A 95 16.27 12.69 -15.61
CA GLN A 95 15.99 12.71 -14.17
C GLN A 95 17.20 12.25 -13.35
N CYS A 96 17.85 11.15 -13.76
CA CYS A 96 19.08 10.67 -13.14
C CYS A 96 20.19 11.73 -13.13
N ARG A 97 20.44 12.40 -14.26
CA ARG A 97 21.45 13.46 -14.35
C ARG A 97 21.10 14.69 -13.50
N LEU A 98 19.84 15.10 -13.45
CA LEU A 98 19.39 16.21 -12.60
C LEU A 98 19.49 15.86 -11.10
N MET A 99 19.16 14.63 -10.73
CA MET A 99 19.32 14.11 -9.38
C MET A 99 20.77 14.20 -8.90
N LEU A 100 21.72 13.73 -9.73
CA LEU A 100 23.15 13.83 -9.43
C LEU A 100 23.61 15.29 -9.27
N LEU A 101 23.14 16.18 -10.16
CA LEU A 101 23.45 17.61 -10.07
C LEU A 101 22.94 18.25 -8.77
N ASN A 102 21.78 17.81 -8.27
CA ASN A 102 21.21 18.33 -7.01
C ASN A 102 22.09 18.03 -5.78
N VAL A 103 22.91 16.97 -5.85
CA VAL A 103 23.90 16.63 -4.80
C VAL A 103 25.32 17.07 -5.15
N GLY A 104 25.47 17.91 -6.19
CA GLY A 104 26.76 18.45 -6.61
C GLY A 104 27.62 17.50 -7.45
N ILE A 105 27.10 16.35 -7.86
CA ILE A 105 27.79 15.41 -8.74
C ILE A 105 27.51 15.81 -10.18
N THR A 106 28.54 16.24 -10.89
CA THR A 106 28.40 16.69 -12.29
C THR A 106 28.56 15.52 -13.27
N PRO A 107 27.99 15.62 -14.48
CA PRO A 107 28.25 14.62 -15.53
C PRO A 107 29.74 14.38 -15.81
N ALA A 108 30.56 15.43 -15.72
CA ALA A 108 32.01 15.32 -15.91
C ALA A 108 32.69 14.49 -14.80
N MET A 109 32.17 14.54 -13.56
CA MET A 109 32.66 13.68 -12.47
C MET A 109 32.31 12.22 -12.74
N VAL A 110 31.09 11.94 -13.19
CA VAL A 110 30.66 10.58 -13.57
C VAL A 110 31.52 10.04 -14.71
N GLU A 111 31.78 10.84 -15.74
CA GLU A 111 32.68 10.46 -16.84
C GLU A 111 34.12 10.19 -16.37
N ALA A 112 34.61 10.94 -15.37
CA ALA A 112 35.92 10.71 -14.78
C ALA A 112 35.99 9.37 -14.02
N GLU A 113 34.95 9.05 -13.24
CA GLU A 113 34.86 7.75 -12.55
C GLU A 113 34.75 6.58 -13.54
N ILE A 114 33.94 6.73 -14.60
CA ILE A 114 33.86 5.73 -15.67
C ILE A 114 35.24 5.56 -16.33
N ALA A 115 35.97 6.64 -16.61
CA ALA A 115 37.29 6.58 -17.21
C ALA A 115 38.34 5.88 -16.31
N ALA A 116 38.17 5.96 -14.99
CA ALA A 116 39.06 5.35 -14.00
C ALA A 116 38.86 3.83 -13.84
N ILE A 117 37.79 3.24 -14.39
CA ILE A 117 37.56 1.78 -14.38
C ILE A 117 38.75 1.07 -15.05
N GLU A 118 39.41 0.16 -14.33
CA GLU A 118 40.62 -0.53 -14.80
C GLU A 118 40.35 -1.47 -15.98
N ASP A 119 39.30 -2.28 -15.87
CA ASP A 119 38.90 -3.21 -16.94
C ASP A 119 38.33 -2.45 -18.14
N ALA A 120 38.90 -2.71 -19.31
CA ALA A 120 38.54 -1.99 -20.52
C ALA A 120 37.13 -2.34 -21.04
N GLY A 121 36.65 -3.57 -20.78
CA GLY A 121 35.32 -4.00 -21.19
C GLY A 121 34.24 -3.38 -20.30
N ASP A 122 34.43 -3.40 -18.99
CA ASP A 122 33.50 -2.79 -18.05
C ASP A 122 33.46 -1.27 -18.18
N ARG A 123 34.61 -0.64 -18.45
CA ARG A 123 34.67 0.80 -18.78
C ARG A 123 33.83 1.15 -20.00
N GLU A 124 33.95 0.38 -21.08
CA GLU A 124 33.19 0.65 -22.30
C GLU A 124 31.69 0.40 -22.09
N ARG A 125 31.32 -0.65 -21.33
CA ARG A 125 29.92 -0.90 -20.96
C ARG A 125 29.34 0.24 -20.14
N ALA A 126 30.03 0.67 -19.07
CA ALA A 126 29.60 1.77 -18.23
C ALA A 126 29.43 3.06 -19.04
N ARG A 127 30.34 3.32 -19.98
CA ARG A 127 30.25 4.44 -20.91
C ARG A 127 29.02 4.35 -21.82
N VAL A 128 28.76 3.18 -22.42
CA VAL A 128 27.58 2.99 -23.28
C VAL A 128 26.28 3.18 -22.52
N GLU A 129 26.17 2.62 -21.32
CA GLU A 129 25.00 2.83 -20.46
C GLU A 129 24.84 4.32 -20.13
N TRP A 130 25.91 4.97 -19.67
CA TRP A 130 25.89 6.39 -19.34
C TRP A 130 25.48 7.29 -20.52
N GLU A 131 26.00 7.02 -21.72
CA GLU A 131 25.75 7.84 -22.91
C GLU A 131 24.37 7.56 -23.55
N TYR A 132 23.96 6.29 -23.63
CA TYR A 132 22.86 5.87 -24.51
C TYR A 132 21.63 5.29 -23.80
N ALA A 133 21.69 4.98 -22.50
CA ALA A 133 20.50 4.56 -21.78
C ALA A 133 19.45 5.68 -21.78
N SER A 134 18.21 5.34 -22.12
CA SER A 134 17.07 6.27 -22.07
C SER A 134 16.46 6.34 -20.67
N THR A 135 16.59 5.26 -19.90
CA THR A 135 16.02 5.09 -18.59
C THR A 135 16.94 4.25 -17.70
N TYR A 136 16.82 4.42 -16.39
CA TYR A 136 17.50 3.63 -15.38
C TYR A 136 16.50 3.05 -14.39
N GLU A 137 16.74 1.79 -14.03
CA GLU A 137 16.15 1.15 -12.86
C GLU A 137 17.08 1.35 -11.66
N ARG A 138 16.54 1.32 -10.45
CA ARG A 138 17.34 1.62 -9.24
C ARG A 138 18.47 0.61 -9.06
N ASP A 139 18.22 -0.65 -9.36
CA ASP A 139 19.14 -1.78 -9.29
C ASP A 139 20.05 -1.91 -10.52
N HIS A 140 20.06 -0.91 -11.40
CA HIS A 140 20.93 -0.91 -12.56
C HIS A 140 22.42 -0.89 -12.13
N PRO A 141 23.30 -1.78 -12.64
CA PRO A 141 24.67 -1.93 -12.14
C PRO A 141 25.51 -0.64 -12.16
N LEU A 142 25.34 0.21 -13.19
CA LEU A 142 26.02 1.51 -13.26
C LEU A 142 25.67 2.41 -12.06
N ILE A 143 24.44 2.35 -11.56
CA ILE A 143 23.98 3.20 -10.46
C ILE A 143 24.67 2.79 -9.17
N ASP A 144 24.73 1.50 -8.86
CA ASP A 144 25.43 1.01 -7.68
C ASP A 144 26.94 1.28 -7.76
N GLN A 145 27.53 1.10 -8.94
CA GLN A 145 28.95 1.43 -9.17
C GLN A 145 29.24 2.92 -8.92
N MET A 146 28.40 3.82 -9.44
CA MET A 146 28.56 5.26 -9.22
C MET A 146 28.25 5.66 -7.78
N ALA A 147 27.28 5.00 -7.13
CA ALA A 147 26.99 5.23 -5.72
C ALA A 147 28.20 4.87 -4.84
N GLU A 148 28.87 3.75 -5.11
CA GLU A 148 30.11 3.37 -4.42
C GLU A 148 31.22 4.40 -4.68
N ALA A 149 31.45 4.79 -5.93
CA ALA A 149 32.50 5.74 -6.31
C ALA A 149 32.34 7.13 -5.65
N PHE A 150 31.09 7.58 -5.46
CA PHE A 150 30.77 8.86 -4.80
C PHE A 150 30.41 8.73 -3.31
N GLU A 151 30.67 7.57 -2.70
CA GLU A 151 30.38 7.30 -1.28
C GLU A 151 28.92 7.59 -0.87
N LEU A 152 27.97 7.29 -1.76
CA LEU A 152 26.54 7.46 -1.52
C LEU A 152 25.94 6.18 -0.91
N PRO A 153 25.53 6.17 0.37
CA PRO A 153 24.93 5.00 0.99
C PRO A 153 23.55 4.69 0.39
N ALA A 154 23.19 3.41 0.32
CA ALA A 154 21.95 2.95 -0.32
C ALA A 154 20.68 3.72 0.12
N PRO A 155 20.43 4.00 1.42
CA PRO A 155 19.26 4.78 1.83
C PRO A 155 19.24 6.21 1.27
N GLN A 156 20.41 6.82 1.06
CA GLN A 156 20.53 8.14 0.44
C GLN A 156 20.24 8.06 -1.05
N VAL A 157 20.75 7.04 -1.75
CA VAL A 157 20.44 6.83 -3.17
C VAL A 157 18.94 6.63 -3.36
N ASP A 158 18.29 5.83 -2.52
CA ASP A 158 16.84 5.59 -2.59
C ASP A 158 16.05 6.87 -2.36
N ALA A 159 16.43 7.71 -1.39
CA ALA A 159 15.80 9.00 -1.15
C ALA A 159 15.96 9.96 -2.35
N LEU A 160 17.15 9.99 -2.96
CA LEU A 160 17.40 10.78 -4.17
C LEU A 160 16.59 10.24 -5.36
N TRP A 161 16.47 8.92 -5.48
CA TRP A 161 15.73 8.26 -6.56
C TRP A 161 14.24 8.61 -6.52
N ILE A 162 13.64 8.60 -5.33
CA ILE A 162 12.25 8.99 -5.10
C ILE A 162 12.06 10.46 -5.53
N ALA A 163 12.94 11.35 -5.10
CA ALA A 163 12.87 12.77 -5.48
C ALA A 163 13.08 12.98 -6.99
N ALA A 164 13.92 12.15 -7.63
CA ALA A 164 14.21 12.25 -9.06
C ALA A 164 13.04 11.87 -9.96
N ALA A 165 12.14 10.98 -9.48
CA ALA A 165 10.98 10.54 -10.24
C ALA A 165 10.03 11.70 -10.61
N ASP A 166 10.06 12.80 -9.84
CA ASP A 166 9.22 13.98 -10.02
C ASP A 166 9.87 15.11 -10.87
N LEU A 167 11.10 14.92 -11.38
CA LEU A 167 11.86 15.94 -12.14
C LEU A 167 11.62 15.91 -13.66
#